data_AF-A0A445GFW5-F1
#
_entry.id   AF-A0A445GFW5-F1
#
_cell.length_a   1.000
_cell.length_b   1.000
_cell.length_c   1.000
_cell.angle_alpha   90.00
_cell.angle_beta   90.00
_cell.angle_gamma   90.00
#
_symmetry.space_group_name_H-M   'P 1'
#
loop_
_entity.id
_entity.type
_entity.pdbx_description
1 polymer ?
#
loop_
_entity_poly.entity_id
_entity_poly.type
_entity_poly.pdbx_seq_one_letter_code
_entity_poly.pdbx_strand_id
1 'polypeptide(L)'
;MSSSSGTSATPYPIKTIVVLVQENRSFDHMLGWMKSLNPEIDGVTGLESNQVSTFDPNSNRVYFGDQSGFEEPDPGHTVEDVYEQVFGEPWSESSAANKLSPRMKGFAQNSAKQKKGSTAETVMNGYKPDLLPVYKELVKEFAVCDRWFASVPGPTQPNRLYVHSATSHGLTTQDTKKLIGGLPQKTIFDSLDENGFSFGIYYQYPPSTLFFRNLRKLKYIDNFHQFDLKFKKQCKEGKLPNYVVIEQRYFDLLSLPANDDHPSHDVAEGQKFVKEVYEALRASPQWNEMLFVIIYDEHGGFYDHVPTPVDGVPSPDDIAGPEPFKFQFDRLGVRVPTIIISPWIEAGKGMMNIYV
;
A
#
# COMPACT_ATOMS: atom_id res chain seq x y z
N MET A 1 39.89 28.43 23.92
CA MET A 1 38.85 28.79 22.94
C MET A 1 38.53 27.54 22.15
N SER A 2 37.43 26.88 22.47
CA SER A 2 36.97 25.65 21.82
C SER A 2 36.04 26.04 20.67
N SER A 3 36.50 25.90 19.43
CA SER A 3 35.69 26.11 18.23
C SER A 3 34.70 24.97 18.07
N SER A 4 33.41 25.24 18.30
CA SER A 4 32.32 24.33 17.94
C SER A 4 32.21 24.26 16.42
N SER A 5 32.55 23.11 15.83
CA SER A 5 32.23 22.79 14.44
C SER A 5 30.73 22.55 14.31
N GLY A 6 29.98 23.60 13.96
CA GLY A 6 28.59 23.44 13.52
C GLY A 6 28.59 22.69 12.20
N THR A 7 28.15 21.44 12.20
CA THR A 7 27.72 20.73 11.00
C THR A 7 26.61 21.55 10.35
N SER A 8 26.88 22.18 9.20
CA SER A 8 25.83 22.80 8.40
C SER A 8 24.89 21.69 7.97
N ALA A 9 23.65 21.69 8.47
CA ALA A 9 22.62 20.81 7.97
C ALA A 9 22.50 21.03 6.45
N THR A 10 22.71 19.97 5.67
CA THR A 10 22.42 20.00 4.23
C THR A 10 20.95 20.41 4.10
N PRO A 11 20.63 21.53 3.42
CA PRO A 11 19.24 21.95 3.29
C PRO A 11 18.52 20.91 2.42
N TYR A 12 17.69 20.08 3.05
CA TYR A 12 16.80 19.18 2.32
C TYR A 12 15.71 20.03 1.67
N PRO A 13 15.52 19.94 0.33
CA PRO A 13 14.59 20.82 -0.37
C PRO A 13 13.12 20.48 -0.10
N ILE A 14 12.84 19.27 0.37
CA ILE A 14 11.47 18.79 0.63
C ILE A 14 10.92 19.37 1.93
N LYS A 15 9.77 20.03 1.84
CA LYS A 15 9.03 20.61 2.97
C LYS A 15 7.61 20.05 3.12
N THR A 16 7.07 19.45 2.07
CA THR A 16 5.73 18.86 2.02
C THR A 16 5.81 17.42 1.51
N ILE A 17 5.35 16.46 2.31
CA ILE A 17 5.16 15.07 1.90
C ILE A 17 3.67 14.83 1.71
N VAL A 18 3.29 14.31 0.54
CA VAL A 18 1.92 13.94 0.19
C VAL A 18 1.86 12.43 0.10
N VAL A 19 0.92 11.80 0.80
CA VAL A 19 0.74 10.35 0.84
C VAL A 19 -0.65 10.00 0.32
N LEU A 20 -0.69 9.10 -0.65
CA LEU A 20 -1.88 8.45 -1.18
C LEU A 20 -1.73 6.94 -1.02
N VAL A 21 -2.67 6.31 -0.33
CA VAL A 21 -2.67 4.86 -0.04
C VAL A 21 -3.85 4.21 -0.76
N GLN A 22 -3.60 3.63 -1.93
CA GLN A 22 -4.56 2.83 -2.69
C GLN A 22 -4.79 1.45 -2.04
N GLU A 23 -5.74 0.68 -2.57
CA GLU A 23 -6.25 -0.54 -1.95
C GLU A 23 -5.98 -1.81 -2.76
N ASN A 24 -5.62 -2.87 -2.05
CA ASN A 24 -5.83 -4.27 -2.44
C ASN A 24 -5.23 -4.68 -3.80
N ARG A 25 -3.96 -4.33 -4.04
CA ARG A 25 -3.23 -4.75 -5.24
C ARG A 25 -1.77 -5.10 -4.93
N SER A 26 -1.33 -6.25 -5.41
CA SER A 26 0.07 -6.65 -5.34
C SER A 26 0.94 -5.82 -6.31
N PHE A 27 2.25 -5.80 -6.07
CA PHE A 27 3.18 -5.14 -6.98
C PHE A 27 3.10 -5.74 -8.39
N ASP A 28 3.18 -7.07 -8.53
CA ASP A 28 3.12 -7.70 -9.85
C ASP A 28 1.78 -7.49 -10.57
N HIS A 29 0.68 -7.36 -9.82
CA HIS A 29 -0.63 -7.10 -10.41
C HIS A 29 -0.68 -5.75 -11.13
N MET A 30 -0.10 -4.69 -10.55
CA MET A 30 -0.17 -3.33 -11.12
C MET A 30 1.09 -2.93 -11.90
N LEU A 31 2.26 -3.28 -11.39
CA LEU A 31 3.55 -2.79 -11.88
C LEU A 31 4.44 -3.91 -12.44
N GLY A 32 4.08 -5.18 -12.27
CA GLY A 32 4.92 -6.31 -12.70
C GLY A 32 5.32 -6.25 -14.18
N TRP A 33 4.34 -6.00 -15.06
CA TRP A 33 4.57 -5.89 -16.51
C TRP A 33 5.24 -4.58 -16.93
N MET A 34 5.40 -3.60 -16.03
CA MET A 34 6.17 -2.38 -16.29
C MET A 34 7.67 -2.67 -16.45
N LYS A 35 8.15 -3.88 -16.09
CA LYS A 35 9.49 -4.37 -16.45
C LYS A 35 9.80 -4.24 -17.95
N SER A 36 8.79 -4.37 -18.80
CA SER A 36 8.93 -4.17 -20.25
C SER A 36 9.32 -2.73 -20.64
N LEU A 37 9.04 -1.75 -19.77
CA LEU A 37 9.38 -0.33 -19.95
C LEU A 37 10.67 0.04 -19.23
N ASN A 38 10.87 -0.50 -18.02
CA ASN A 38 12.08 -0.34 -17.24
C ASN A 38 12.58 -1.72 -16.78
N PRO A 39 13.56 -2.32 -17.47
CA PRO A 39 14.09 -3.64 -17.16
C PRO A 39 14.74 -3.77 -15.78
N GLU A 40 15.08 -2.65 -15.13
CA GLU A 40 15.66 -2.68 -13.79
C GLU A 40 14.63 -3.09 -12.72
N ILE A 41 13.34 -2.83 -12.96
CA ILE A 41 12.26 -3.23 -12.06
C ILE A 41 12.25 -4.75 -11.89
N ASP A 42 12.22 -5.22 -10.64
CA ASP A 42 12.01 -6.62 -10.28
C ASP A 42 10.53 -7.03 -10.49
N GLY A 43 10.07 -6.95 -11.73
CA GLY A 43 8.74 -7.38 -12.18
C GLY A 43 8.77 -8.74 -12.88
N VAL A 44 7.63 -9.14 -13.41
CA VAL A 44 7.38 -10.47 -14.00
C VAL A 44 7.96 -10.66 -15.41
N THR A 45 8.10 -11.92 -15.80
CA THR A 45 8.60 -12.36 -17.11
C THR A 45 7.59 -13.19 -17.90
N GLY A 46 6.50 -13.64 -17.26
CA GLY A 46 5.53 -14.59 -17.80
C GLY A 46 5.90 -16.05 -17.57
N LEU A 47 7.04 -16.31 -16.91
CA LEU A 47 7.47 -17.65 -16.50
C LEU A 47 6.99 -18.01 -15.09
N GLU A 48 6.55 -17.00 -14.33
CA GLU A 48 6.01 -17.15 -13.01
C GLU A 48 4.72 -17.98 -13.05
N SER A 49 4.55 -18.88 -12.09
CA SER A 49 3.39 -19.77 -12.06
C SER A 49 3.12 -20.31 -10.67
N ASN A 50 1.87 -20.68 -10.42
CA ASN A 50 1.41 -21.43 -9.26
C ASN A 50 0.68 -22.70 -9.73
N GLN A 51 0.69 -23.74 -8.89
CA GLN A 51 -0.17 -24.90 -9.10
C GLN A 51 -1.50 -24.66 -8.40
N VAL A 52 -2.59 -25.18 -8.98
CA VAL A 52 -3.91 -25.12 -8.36
C VAL A 52 -3.95 -25.93 -7.05
N SER A 53 -3.05 -26.91 -6.89
CA SER A 53 -2.73 -27.48 -5.59
C SER A 53 -1.23 -27.63 -5.40
N THR A 54 -0.72 -27.16 -4.26
CA THR A 54 0.68 -27.28 -3.83
C THR A 54 0.99 -28.65 -3.25
N PHE A 55 -0.02 -29.48 -2.97
CA PHE A 55 0.11 -30.83 -2.43
C PHE A 55 0.20 -31.90 -3.51
N ASP A 56 -0.22 -31.59 -4.74
CA ASP A 56 -0.16 -32.49 -5.89
C ASP A 56 0.81 -31.94 -6.95
N PRO A 57 1.98 -32.56 -7.15
CA PRO A 57 2.95 -32.10 -8.15
C PRO A 57 2.42 -32.21 -9.60
N ASN A 58 1.36 -32.99 -9.84
CA ASN A 58 0.72 -33.10 -11.15
C ASN A 58 -0.47 -32.14 -11.32
N SER A 59 -0.77 -31.33 -10.31
CA SER A 59 -1.86 -30.36 -10.37
C SER A 59 -1.62 -29.34 -11.49
N ASN A 60 -2.73 -28.92 -12.11
CA ASN A 60 -2.74 -27.90 -13.16
C ASN A 60 -1.94 -26.68 -12.74
N ARG A 61 -1.18 -26.14 -13.69
CA ARG A 61 -0.34 -24.96 -13.50
C ARG A 61 -0.99 -23.76 -14.16
N VAL A 62 -1.11 -22.68 -13.40
CA VAL A 62 -1.55 -21.38 -13.90
C VAL A 62 -0.32 -20.49 -13.98
N TYR A 63 -0.02 -20.01 -15.19
CA TYR A 63 1.07 -19.06 -15.44
C TYR A 63 0.56 -17.64 -15.23
N PHE A 64 1.45 -16.77 -14.77
CA PHE A 64 1.11 -15.37 -14.60
C PHE A 64 0.90 -14.70 -15.96
N GLY A 65 -0.30 -14.16 -16.17
CA GLY A 65 -0.70 -13.52 -17.42
C GLY A 65 -0.79 -12.00 -17.32
N ASP A 66 -1.27 -11.39 -18.40
CA ASP A 66 -1.37 -9.94 -18.59
C ASP A 66 -2.80 -9.51 -18.97
N GLN A 67 -3.80 -10.29 -18.53
CA GLN A 67 -5.20 -10.16 -18.91
C GLN A 67 -6.09 -9.58 -17.80
N SER A 68 -5.51 -8.95 -16.77
CA SER A 68 -6.32 -8.32 -15.70
C SER A 68 -7.24 -7.25 -16.25
N GLY A 69 -8.43 -7.17 -15.67
CA GLY A 69 -9.45 -6.18 -15.99
C GLY A 69 -10.33 -5.89 -14.78
N PHE A 70 -11.64 -5.74 -15.01
CA PHE A 70 -12.56 -5.62 -13.88
C PHE A 70 -12.63 -6.96 -13.13
N GLU A 71 -12.21 -6.95 -11.87
CA GLU A 71 -12.12 -8.16 -11.05
C GLU A 71 -13.25 -8.25 -10.04
N GLU A 72 -14.06 -9.30 -10.15
CA GLU A 72 -15.09 -9.69 -9.19
C GLU A 72 -15.13 -11.21 -9.10
N PRO A 73 -15.15 -11.81 -7.89
CA PRO A 73 -15.18 -11.18 -6.58
C PRO A 73 -13.79 -10.70 -6.10
N ASP A 74 -13.81 -9.89 -5.04
CA ASP A 74 -12.64 -9.56 -4.23
C ASP A 74 -11.92 -10.82 -3.70
N PRO A 75 -10.64 -11.07 -4.06
CA PRO A 75 -9.93 -12.25 -3.62
C PRO A 75 -9.62 -12.20 -2.12
N GLY A 76 -9.57 -13.38 -1.48
CA GLY A 76 -9.21 -13.51 -0.08
C GLY A 76 -7.83 -12.93 0.27
N HIS A 77 -7.82 -12.09 1.30
CA HIS A 77 -6.65 -11.40 1.82
C HIS A 77 -6.71 -11.30 3.36
N THR A 78 -7.35 -12.29 3.99
CA THR A 78 -7.27 -12.50 5.45
C THR A 78 -5.90 -13.05 5.84
N VAL A 79 -5.55 -13.03 7.13
CA VAL A 79 -4.26 -13.57 7.61
C VAL A 79 -4.07 -15.03 7.20
N GLU A 80 -5.15 -15.81 7.24
CA GLU A 80 -5.22 -17.20 6.81
C GLU A 80 -4.96 -17.35 5.30
N ASP A 81 -5.61 -16.51 4.50
CA ASP A 81 -5.44 -16.51 3.05
C ASP A 81 -4.01 -16.13 2.68
N VAL A 82 -3.48 -15.04 3.25
CA VAL A 82 -2.11 -14.58 3.00
C VAL A 82 -1.09 -15.65 3.42
N TYR A 83 -1.31 -16.32 4.55
CA TYR A 83 -0.45 -17.42 4.98
C TYR A 83 -0.41 -18.56 3.95
N GLU A 84 -1.58 -18.99 3.47
CA GLU A 84 -1.65 -20.03 2.44
C GLU A 84 -0.99 -19.59 1.14
N GLN A 85 -1.24 -18.35 0.69
CA GLN A 85 -0.67 -17.78 -0.53
C GLN A 85 0.86 -17.77 -0.50
N VAL A 86 1.44 -17.30 0.61
CA VAL A 86 2.87 -17.17 0.82
C VAL A 86 3.56 -18.53 0.99
N PHE A 87 3.04 -19.38 1.88
CA PHE A 87 3.72 -20.62 2.26
C PHE A 87 3.28 -21.85 1.45
N GLY A 88 2.15 -21.75 0.75
CA GLY A 88 1.54 -22.85 0.00
C GLY A 88 0.93 -23.93 0.89
N GLU A 89 0.61 -23.62 2.15
CA GLU A 89 -0.02 -24.52 3.12
C GLU A 89 -1.06 -23.72 3.93
N PRO A 90 -2.28 -24.25 4.16
CA PRO A 90 -3.27 -23.59 5.00
C PRO A 90 -2.74 -23.32 6.41
N TRP A 91 -3.14 -22.19 6.98
CA TRP A 91 -2.75 -21.86 8.34
C TRP A 91 -3.31 -22.87 9.36
N SER A 92 -2.45 -23.27 10.28
CA SER A 92 -2.75 -24.01 11.51
C SER A 92 -1.69 -23.68 12.56
N GLU A 93 -1.99 -23.85 13.85
CA GLU A 93 -1.00 -23.67 14.92
C GLU A 93 0.28 -24.50 14.68
N SER A 94 0.12 -25.73 14.19
CA SER A 94 1.23 -26.62 13.83
C SER A 94 2.08 -26.04 12.68
N SER A 95 1.45 -25.60 11.59
CA SER A 95 2.17 -24.99 10.46
C SER A 95 2.85 -23.68 10.86
N ALA A 96 2.20 -22.85 11.68
CA ALA A 96 2.72 -21.57 12.11
C ALA A 96 3.91 -21.69 13.07
N ALA A 97 4.00 -22.80 13.82
CA ALA A 97 5.16 -23.14 14.62
C ALA A 97 6.37 -23.58 13.76
N ASN A 98 6.16 -23.97 12.51
CA ASN A 98 7.23 -24.32 11.58
C ASN A 98 7.75 -23.08 10.86
N LYS A 99 9.09 -22.96 10.76
CA LYS A 99 9.74 -21.91 9.97
C LYS A 99 9.72 -22.27 8.48
N LEU A 100 8.55 -22.09 7.85
CA LEU A 100 8.35 -22.36 6.42
C LEU A 100 9.03 -21.29 5.55
N SER A 101 9.52 -21.68 4.37
CA SER A 101 10.02 -20.72 3.39
C SER A 101 8.85 -20.06 2.63
N PRO A 102 8.88 -18.73 2.42
CA PRO A 102 7.84 -18.00 1.68
C PRO A 102 7.96 -18.26 0.17
N ARG A 103 7.44 -19.39 -0.28
CA ARG A 103 7.58 -19.88 -1.67
C ARG A 103 6.78 -19.07 -2.70
N MET A 104 5.76 -18.34 -2.25
CA MET A 104 4.81 -17.62 -3.11
C MET A 104 4.12 -18.55 -4.11
N LYS A 105 3.70 -19.75 -3.67
CA LYS A 105 3.13 -20.80 -4.55
C LYS A 105 1.67 -21.15 -4.24
N GLY A 106 1.05 -20.53 -3.26
CA GLY A 106 -0.30 -20.86 -2.82
C GLY A 106 -1.42 -19.97 -3.36
N PHE A 107 -1.15 -18.98 -4.19
CA PHE A 107 -2.16 -18.01 -4.65
C PHE A 107 -3.26 -18.66 -5.49
N ALA A 108 -2.87 -19.42 -6.51
CA ALA A 108 -3.81 -20.19 -7.32
C ALA A 108 -4.61 -21.21 -6.47
N GLN A 109 -3.94 -21.87 -5.52
CA GLN A 109 -4.60 -22.83 -4.62
C GLN A 109 -5.62 -22.15 -3.70
N ASN A 110 -5.24 -21.04 -3.06
CA ASN A 110 -6.10 -20.31 -2.15
C ASN A 110 -7.32 -19.77 -2.90
N SER A 111 -7.13 -19.11 -4.05
CA SER A 111 -8.23 -18.58 -4.87
C SER A 111 -9.17 -19.69 -5.36
N ALA A 112 -8.65 -20.82 -5.86
CA ALA A 112 -9.48 -21.94 -6.33
C ALA A 112 -10.39 -22.56 -5.26
N LYS A 113 -10.08 -22.36 -3.97
CA LYS A 113 -10.93 -22.81 -2.84
C LYS A 113 -12.03 -21.81 -2.49
N GLN A 114 -11.95 -20.56 -2.95
CA GLN A 114 -12.89 -19.52 -2.57
C GLN A 114 -14.24 -19.73 -3.26
N LYS A 115 -15.29 -19.82 -2.45
CA LYS A 115 -16.65 -20.19 -2.89
C LYS A 115 -17.38 -19.14 -3.73
N LYS A 116 -16.79 -17.95 -3.93
CA LYS A 116 -17.43 -16.79 -4.56
C LYS A 116 -17.20 -16.66 -6.07
N GLY A 117 -16.62 -17.68 -6.72
CA GLY A 117 -16.33 -17.61 -8.16
C GLY A 117 -15.01 -16.91 -8.52
N SER A 118 -14.16 -16.60 -7.52
CA SER A 118 -12.75 -16.25 -7.77
C SER A 118 -12.07 -17.44 -8.47
N THR A 119 -11.28 -17.16 -9.49
CA THR A 119 -10.57 -18.18 -10.26
C THR A 119 -9.08 -18.07 -10.02
N ALA A 120 -8.36 -19.19 -10.11
CA ALA A 120 -6.91 -19.19 -10.05
C ALA A 120 -6.31 -18.26 -11.12
N GLU A 121 -6.96 -18.15 -12.27
CA GLU A 121 -6.63 -17.24 -13.36
C GLU A 121 -6.73 -15.77 -12.93
N THR A 122 -7.82 -15.37 -12.26
CA THR A 122 -8.04 -13.98 -11.77
C THR A 122 -6.87 -13.47 -10.94
N VAL A 123 -6.42 -14.24 -9.94
CA VAL A 123 -5.34 -13.80 -9.04
C VAL A 123 -3.95 -13.95 -9.65
N MET A 124 -3.83 -14.73 -10.73
CA MET A 124 -2.58 -14.96 -11.47
C MET A 124 -2.52 -14.14 -12.76
N ASN A 125 -3.10 -12.94 -12.78
CA ASN A 125 -2.95 -11.99 -13.88
C ASN A 125 -2.49 -10.63 -13.38
N GLY A 126 -1.78 -9.92 -14.26
CA GLY A 126 -1.32 -8.53 -14.12
C GLY A 126 -1.95 -7.62 -15.17
N TYR A 127 -1.91 -6.32 -14.93
CA TYR A 127 -2.25 -5.32 -15.93
C TYR A 127 -1.11 -5.08 -16.92
N LYS A 128 -1.44 -4.95 -18.20
CA LYS A 128 -0.52 -4.40 -19.20
C LYS A 128 -0.26 -2.91 -18.92
N PRO A 129 0.95 -2.41 -19.24
CA PRO A 129 1.24 -0.99 -19.12
C PRO A 129 0.24 -0.07 -19.83
N ASP A 130 -0.31 -0.49 -20.97
CA ASP A 130 -1.26 0.31 -21.75
C ASP A 130 -2.65 0.43 -21.10
N LEU A 131 -2.99 -0.46 -20.17
CA LEU A 131 -4.23 -0.39 -19.38
C LEU A 131 -4.08 0.50 -18.15
N LEU A 132 -2.84 0.84 -17.77
CA LEU A 132 -2.52 1.73 -16.64
C LEU A 132 -1.72 2.95 -17.13
N PRO A 133 -2.29 3.80 -17.98
CA PRO A 133 -1.55 4.86 -18.67
C PRO A 133 -0.93 5.87 -17.71
N VAL A 134 -1.53 6.13 -16.55
CA VAL A 134 -0.99 7.09 -15.57
C VAL A 134 0.23 6.48 -14.88
N TYR A 135 0.12 5.25 -14.38
CA TYR A 135 1.27 4.55 -13.79
C TYR A 135 2.37 4.29 -14.81
N LYS A 136 2.03 3.95 -16.06
CA LYS A 136 2.99 3.82 -17.15
C LYS A 136 3.87 5.06 -17.32
N GLU A 137 3.30 6.26 -17.26
CA GLU A 137 4.07 7.50 -17.37
C GLU A 137 4.82 7.82 -16.07
N LEU A 138 4.20 7.61 -14.90
CA LEU A 138 4.87 7.84 -13.62
C LEU A 138 6.09 6.94 -13.42
N VAL A 139 6.03 5.67 -13.83
CA VAL A 139 7.14 4.71 -13.75
C VAL A 139 8.32 5.09 -14.65
N LYS A 140 8.07 5.74 -15.79
CA LYS A 140 9.14 6.23 -16.68
C LYS A 140 9.84 7.46 -16.10
N GLU A 141 9.07 8.35 -15.49
CA GLU A 141 9.54 9.68 -15.08
C GLU A 141 10.06 9.71 -13.64
N PHE A 142 9.67 8.77 -12.78
CA PHE A 142 9.94 8.81 -11.35
C PHE A 142 10.43 7.47 -10.80
N ALA A 143 10.53 7.38 -9.48
CA ALA A 143 11.08 6.22 -8.80
C ALA A 143 10.02 5.18 -8.46
N VAL A 144 10.38 3.91 -8.61
CA VAL A 144 9.60 2.75 -8.18
C VAL A 144 10.37 2.04 -7.07
N CYS A 145 9.68 1.71 -5.98
CA CYS A 145 10.22 0.82 -4.95
C CYS A 145 9.69 -0.59 -5.20
N ASP A 146 10.54 -1.49 -5.66
CA ASP A 146 10.19 -2.89 -5.95
C ASP A 146 10.52 -3.85 -4.80
N ARG A 147 10.75 -3.30 -3.61
CA ARG A 147 10.96 -4.00 -2.33
C ARG A 147 10.18 -3.39 -1.17
N TRP A 148 9.01 -2.80 -1.47
CA TRP A 148 8.06 -2.31 -0.46
C TRP A 148 7.00 -3.37 -0.14
N PHE A 149 6.91 -3.78 1.12
CA PHE A 149 6.01 -4.86 1.55
C PHE A 149 4.93 -4.31 2.48
N ALA A 150 3.74 -4.90 2.43
CA ALA A 150 2.72 -4.65 3.45
C ALA A 150 3.29 -4.97 4.84
N SER A 151 3.03 -4.14 5.84
CA SER A 151 3.61 -4.33 7.18
C SER A 151 3.04 -5.56 7.90
N VAL A 152 1.79 -5.91 7.62
CA VAL A 152 1.09 -7.07 8.17
C VAL A 152 0.64 -7.97 7.02
N PRO A 153 0.89 -9.30 7.08
CA PRO A 153 0.34 -10.27 6.11
C PRO A 153 -1.16 -10.48 6.37
N GLY A 154 -1.97 -9.49 6.02
CA GLY A 154 -3.40 -9.43 6.32
C GLY A 154 -4.07 -8.20 5.70
N PRO A 155 -5.29 -7.86 6.15
CA PRO A 155 -6.16 -6.94 5.44
C PRO A 155 -5.79 -5.46 5.62
N THR A 156 -6.54 -4.60 4.94
CA THR A 156 -6.43 -3.15 4.87
C THR A 156 -6.14 -2.42 6.18
N GLN A 157 -6.99 -2.55 7.21
CA GLN A 157 -6.93 -1.61 8.35
C GLN A 157 -5.66 -1.77 9.18
N PRO A 158 -5.18 -2.98 9.53
CA PRO A 158 -3.85 -3.15 10.10
C PRO A 158 -2.76 -2.40 9.32
N ASN A 159 -2.71 -2.55 8.00
CA ASN A 159 -1.68 -1.92 7.18
C ASN A 159 -1.83 -0.38 7.10
N ARG A 160 -3.06 0.15 6.93
CA ARG A 160 -3.31 1.60 7.00
C ARG A 160 -2.91 2.21 8.34
N LEU A 161 -3.06 1.48 9.45
CA LEU A 161 -2.57 1.93 10.77
C LEU A 161 -1.04 2.05 10.79
N TYR A 162 -0.32 1.09 10.20
CA TYR A 162 1.14 1.13 10.11
C TYR A 162 1.64 2.37 9.35
N VAL A 163 1.00 2.77 8.25
CA VAL A 163 1.41 3.93 7.43
C VAL A 163 1.59 5.20 8.28
N HIS A 164 0.78 5.39 9.33
CA HIS A 164 0.78 6.62 10.12
C HIS A 164 1.24 6.44 11.57
N SER A 165 1.55 5.22 12.00
CA SER A 165 1.96 4.98 13.40
C SER A 165 3.03 3.90 13.58
N ALA A 166 3.50 3.27 12.49
CA ALA A 166 4.46 2.17 12.51
C ALA A 166 4.02 0.95 13.36
N THR A 167 2.75 0.87 13.74
CA THR A 167 2.15 -0.28 14.42
C THR A 167 0.64 -0.32 14.16
N SER A 168 0.05 -1.51 14.15
CA SER A 168 -1.40 -1.70 14.19
C SER A 168 -1.94 -1.86 15.61
N HIS A 169 -1.10 -1.73 16.63
CA HIS A 169 -1.41 -1.96 18.04
C HIS A 169 -1.99 -3.36 18.29
N GLY A 170 -1.31 -4.37 17.77
CA GLY A 170 -1.72 -5.76 17.84
C GLY A 170 -2.90 -6.14 16.93
N LEU A 171 -3.38 -5.25 16.06
CA LEU A 171 -4.50 -5.56 15.18
C LEU A 171 -4.02 -6.37 13.95
N THR A 172 -4.68 -7.50 13.69
CA THR A 172 -4.37 -8.38 12.54
C THR A 172 -5.55 -8.55 11.58
N THR A 173 -6.73 -8.01 11.93
CA THR A 173 -7.98 -8.16 11.18
C THR A 173 -8.79 -6.86 11.18
N GLN A 174 -9.89 -6.81 10.43
CA GLN A 174 -10.83 -5.67 10.39
C GLN A 174 -11.72 -5.59 11.66
N ASP A 175 -11.16 -5.54 12.87
CA ASP A 175 -11.95 -5.47 14.13
C ASP A 175 -12.67 -4.11 14.26
N THR A 176 -13.90 -4.05 13.75
CA THR A 176 -14.73 -2.85 13.74
C THR A 176 -14.94 -2.25 15.14
N LYS A 177 -15.02 -3.08 16.20
CA LYS A 177 -15.23 -2.57 17.56
C LYS A 177 -14.00 -1.80 18.05
N LYS A 178 -12.80 -2.34 17.82
CA LYS A 178 -11.54 -1.64 18.15
C LYS A 178 -11.38 -0.36 17.32
N LEU A 179 -11.64 -0.42 16.02
CA LEU A 179 -11.56 0.72 15.11
C LEU A 179 -12.51 1.87 15.53
N ILE A 180 -13.77 1.53 15.82
CA ILE A 180 -14.75 2.50 16.36
C ILE A 180 -14.31 3.03 17.73
N GLY A 181 -13.78 2.17 18.60
CA GLY A 181 -13.24 2.56 19.91
C GLY A 181 -12.11 3.58 19.82
N GLY A 182 -11.35 3.56 18.73
CA GLY A 182 -10.23 4.46 18.49
C GLY A 182 -8.95 3.90 19.08
N LEU A 183 -7.97 3.71 18.21
CA LEU A 183 -6.69 3.09 18.54
C LEU A 183 -5.77 4.11 19.24
N PRO A 184 -5.01 3.69 20.28
CA PRO A 184 -4.34 4.62 21.19
C PRO A 184 -2.91 4.97 20.81
N GLN A 185 -2.30 4.31 19.83
CA GLN A 185 -0.88 4.50 19.51
C GLN A 185 -0.56 5.93 19.07
N LYS A 186 0.69 6.33 19.32
CA LYS A 186 1.23 7.60 18.86
C LYS A 186 1.33 7.56 17.33
N THR A 187 0.98 8.65 16.68
CA THR A 187 1.02 8.78 15.23
C THR A 187 2.10 9.75 14.75
N ILE A 188 2.38 9.75 13.45
CA ILE A 188 3.17 10.79 12.80
C ILE A 188 2.55 12.18 13.00
N PHE A 189 1.22 12.29 13.04
CA PHE A 189 0.50 13.55 13.27
C PHE A 189 0.84 14.16 14.64
N ASP A 190 0.96 13.32 15.66
CA ASP A 190 1.38 13.75 16.99
C ASP A 190 2.82 14.23 16.99
N SER A 191 3.69 13.50 16.30
CA SER A 191 5.11 13.87 16.18
C SER A 191 5.28 15.19 15.42
N LEU A 192 4.44 15.47 14.41
CA LEU A 192 4.45 16.75 13.70
C LEU A 192 3.98 17.90 14.60
N ASP A 193 2.84 17.74 15.28
CA ASP A 193 2.28 18.76 16.18
C ASP A 193 3.24 19.11 17.33
N GLU A 194 3.83 18.09 17.97
CA GLU A 194 4.82 18.26 19.05
C GLU A 194 6.09 19.00 18.60
N ASN A 195 6.41 18.97 17.30
CA ASN A 195 7.59 19.59 16.73
C ASN A 195 7.28 20.86 15.90
N GLY A 196 6.06 21.40 16.00
CA GLY A 196 5.67 22.65 15.34
C GLY A 196 5.49 22.53 13.82
N PHE A 197 5.28 21.31 13.31
CA PHE A 197 4.92 21.06 11.92
C PHE A 197 3.42 20.86 11.77
N SER A 198 2.92 21.12 10.56
CA SER A 198 1.50 21.04 10.22
C SER A 198 1.19 19.80 9.40
N PHE A 199 -0.05 19.31 9.52
CA PHE A 199 -0.58 18.27 8.65
C PHE A 199 -1.99 18.62 8.16
N GLY A 200 -2.41 17.99 7.07
CA GLY A 200 -3.77 18.12 6.53
C GLY A 200 -4.26 16.80 5.94
N ILE A 201 -5.50 16.46 6.23
CA ILE A 201 -6.18 15.27 5.73
C ILE A 201 -7.25 15.74 4.75
N TYR A 202 -7.07 15.41 3.48
CA TYR A 202 -7.93 15.83 2.38
C TYR A 202 -8.73 14.62 1.91
N TYR A 203 -10.03 14.63 2.17
CA TYR A 203 -10.85 13.45 2.05
C TYR A 203 -12.05 13.66 1.14
N GLN A 204 -12.38 12.62 0.37
CA GLN A 204 -13.65 12.53 -0.38
C GLN A 204 -14.71 11.74 0.39
N TYR A 205 -14.30 10.90 1.34
CA TYR A 205 -15.17 10.12 2.23
C TYR A 205 -14.62 10.14 3.66
N PRO A 206 -15.43 9.89 4.73
CA PRO A 206 -14.92 9.89 6.11
C PRO A 206 -13.56 9.19 6.27
N PRO A 207 -12.52 9.92 6.70
CA PRO A 207 -11.15 9.46 6.54
C PRO A 207 -10.80 8.36 7.55
N SER A 208 -10.08 7.34 7.07
CA SER A 208 -9.61 6.19 7.86
C SER A 208 -8.70 6.61 9.03
N THR A 209 -7.99 7.74 8.88
CA THR A 209 -7.19 8.36 9.94
C THR A 209 -7.99 8.66 11.23
N LEU A 210 -9.32 8.78 11.17
CA LEU A 210 -10.16 8.90 12.37
C LEU A 210 -10.22 7.62 13.22
N PHE A 211 -9.67 6.49 12.77
CA PHE A 211 -9.47 5.31 13.62
C PHE A 211 -8.40 5.54 14.69
N PHE A 212 -7.52 6.54 14.55
CA PHE A 212 -6.66 6.97 15.64
C PHE A 212 -7.44 7.84 16.63
N ARG A 213 -7.50 7.41 17.89
CA ARG A 213 -8.23 8.13 18.95
C ARG A 213 -7.74 9.58 19.09
N ASN A 214 -6.46 9.82 18.86
CA ASN A 214 -5.84 11.13 19.04
C ASN A 214 -6.29 12.16 17.99
N LEU A 215 -6.55 11.70 16.75
CA LEU A 215 -7.04 12.56 15.66
C LEU A 215 -8.50 13.02 15.84
N ARG A 216 -9.22 12.50 16.84
CA ARG A 216 -10.58 12.92 17.19
C ARG A 216 -10.62 14.12 18.15
N LYS A 217 -9.47 14.65 18.57
CA LYS A 217 -9.38 15.81 19.46
C LYS A 217 -9.77 17.10 18.74
N LEU A 218 -10.49 17.99 19.44
CA LEU A 218 -10.97 19.26 18.88
C LEU A 218 -9.85 20.14 18.29
N LYS A 219 -8.62 20.07 18.82
CA LYS A 219 -7.50 20.86 18.30
C LYS A 219 -7.11 20.53 16.85
N TYR A 220 -7.49 19.36 16.35
CA TYR A 220 -7.19 18.92 14.98
C TYR A 220 -8.36 19.09 14.02
N ILE A 221 -9.49 19.66 14.45
CA ILE A 221 -10.69 19.78 13.60
C ILE A 221 -10.41 20.57 12.31
N ASP A 222 -9.55 21.58 12.40
CA ASP A 222 -9.16 22.42 11.27
C ASP A 222 -8.13 21.76 10.33
N ASN A 223 -7.66 20.55 10.65
CA ASN A 223 -6.75 19.78 9.79
C ASN A 223 -7.49 18.88 8.80
N PHE A 224 -8.82 18.75 8.92
CA PHE A 224 -9.66 17.94 8.03
C PHE A 224 -10.31 18.79 6.96
N HIS A 225 -10.17 18.36 5.71
CA HIS A 225 -10.51 19.17 4.54
C HIS A 225 -11.22 18.34 3.47
N GLN A 226 -12.31 18.88 2.91
CA GLN A 226 -12.91 18.30 1.70
C GLN A 226 -11.91 18.39 0.53
N PHE A 227 -11.63 17.26 -0.10
CA PHE A 227 -10.66 17.17 -1.19
C PHE A 227 -11.02 18.10 -2.35
N ASP A 228 -12.23 17.98 -2.91
CA ASP A 228 -12.63 18.66 -4.15
C ASP A 228 -12.54 20.19 -4.08
N LEU A 229 -12.75 20.76 -2.89
CA LEU A 229 -12.77 22.20 -2.67
C LEU A 229 -11.43 22.75 -2.16
N LYS A 230 -10.86 22.11 -1.12
CA LYS A 230 -9.77 22.71 -0.34
C LYS A 230 -8.40 22.31 -0.88
N PHE A 231 -8.24 21.05 -1.31
CA PHE A 231 -6.95 20.52 -1.77
C PHE A 231 -6.42 21.31 -2.96
N LYS A 232 -7.20 21.38 -4.05
CA LYS A 232 -6.83 22.12 -5.26
C LYS A 232 -6.60 23.61 -4.99
N LYS A 233 -7.37 24.21 -4.09
CA LYS A 233 -7.19 25.62 -3.69
C LYS A 233 -5.83 25.82 -3.00
N GLN A 234 -5.49 24.98 -2.02
CA GLN A 234 -4.21 25.09 -1.32
C GLN A 234 -3.02 24.71 -2.20
N CYS A 235 -3.18 23.78 -3.16
CA CYS A 235 -2.17 23.54 -4.19
C CYS A 235 -1.90 24.82 -4.99
N LYS A 236 -2.94 25.47 -5.52
CA LYS A 236 -2.81 26.72 -6.32
C LYS A 236 -2.21 27.88 -5.52
N GLU A 237 -2.57 27.99 -4.24
CA GLU A 237 -2.08 29.05 -3.36
C GLU A 237 -0.69 28.78 -2.77
N GLY A 238 -0.14 27.56 -2.92
CA GLY A 238 1.11 27.18 -2.27
C GLY A 238 1.00 27.12 -0.75
N LYS A 239 -0.10 26.55 -0.24
CA LYS A 239 -0.42 26.48 1.20
C LYS A 239 -0.70 25.07 1.69
N LEU A 240 -0.15 24.04 1.03
CA LEU A 240 -0.20 22.69 1.58
C LEU A 240 0.68 22.62 2.84
N PRO A 241 0.26 21.87 3.87
CA PRO A 241 1.01 21.66 5.10
C PRO A 241 2.24 20.77 4.88
N ASN A 242 2.97 20.46 5.96
CA ASN A 242 4.19 19.63 5.87
C ASN A 242 3.88 18.16 5.56
N TYR A 243 2.75 17.66 6.04
CA TYR A 243 2.31 16.28 5.79
C TYR A 243 0.86 16.27 5.32
N VAL A 244 0.63 15.73 4.14
CA VAL A 244 -0.66 15.73 3.46
C VAL A 244 -1.09 14.29 3.26
N VAL A 245 -2.27 13.94 3.75
CA VAL A 245 -2.90 12.64 3.49
C VAL A 245 -4.08 12.85 2.55
N ILE A 246 -4.12 12.07 1.47
CA ILE A 246 -5.23 12.05 0.53
C ILE A 246 -6.07 10.78 0.78
N GLU A 247 -7.36 10.97 1.06
CA GLU A 247 -8.32 9.89 1.34
C GLU A 247 -9.38 9.83 0.23
N GLN A 248 -9.51 8.65 -0.36
CA GLN A 248 -10.30 8.37 -1.56
C GLN A 248 -11.81 8.25 -1.27
N ARG A 249 -12.57 7.99 -2.33
CA ARG A 249 -13.93 7.44 -2.24
C ARG A 249 -13.84 5.92 -2.14
N TYR A 250 -14.15 5.40 -0.95
CA TYR A 250 -14.15 3.97 -0.66
C TYR A 250 -15.45 3.23 -1.01
N PHE A 251 -16.53 3.98 -1.28
CA PHE A 251 -17.84 3.39 -1.58
C PHE A 251 -18.18 3.55 -3.05
N ASP A 252 -18.49 2.44 -3.70
CA ASP A 252 -18.84 2.42 -5.11
C ASP A 252 -20.33 2.70 -5.33
N LEU A 253 -20.62 3.91 -5.83
CA LEU A 253 -21.99 4.37 -6.10
C LEU A 253 -22.13 4.67 -7.59
N LEU A 254 -23.28 4.31 -8.18
CA LEU A 254 -23.59 4.49 -9.62
C LEU A 254 -23.21 5.88 -10.19
N SER A 255 -23.42 6.96 -9.43
CA SER A 255 -23.12 8.34 -9.86
C SER A 255 -21.79 8.87 -9.34
N LEU A 256 -21.13 8.16 -8.43
CA LEU A 256 -19.88 8.54 -7.76
C LEU A 256 -19.08 7.25 -7.52
N PRO A 257 -18.45 6.69 -8.56
CA PRO A 257 -17.72 5.44 -8.42
C PRO A 257 -16.54 5.60 -7.46
N ALA A 258 -16.17 4.50 -6.80
CA ALA A 258 -14.98 4.43 -5.97
C ALA A 258 -13.72 4.63 -6.82
N ASN A 259 -12.64 5.12 -6.20
CA ASN A 259 -11.40 5.49 -6.89
C ASN A 259 -10.14 5.13 -6.10
N ASP A 260 -10.24 4.08 -5.29
CA ASP A 260 -9.22 3.54 -4.38
C ASP A 260 -8.45 2.33 -4.97
N ASP A 261 -8.83 1.86 -6.15
CA ASP A 261 -8.38 0.61 -6.80
C ASP A 261 -8.82 -0.71 -6.12
N HIS A 262 -9.62 -0.70 -5.05
CA HIS A 262 -10.08 -1.93 -4.38
C HIS A 262 -10.94 -2.81 -5.33
N PRO A 263 -10.81 -4.15 -5.40
CA PRO A 263 -11.79 -5.00 -6.08
C PRO A 263 -13.19 -4.96 -5.44
N SER A 264 -14.30 -4.79 -6.14
CA SER A 264 -14.52 -4.77 -7.58
C SER A 264 -14.77 -3.34 -8.07
N HIS A 265 -13.85 -2.42 -7.79
CA HIS A 265 -13.86 -1.05 -8.30
C HIS A 265 -13.03 -0.96 -9.59
N ASP A 266 -13.44 -0.07 -10.50
CA ASP A 266 -12.76 0.14 -11.77
C ASP A 266 -11.44 0.90 -11.56
N VAL A 267 -10.32 0.24 -11.87
CA VAL A 267 -8.97 0.81 -11.79
C VAL A 267 -8.80 2.06 -12.67
N ALA A 268 -9.62 2.23 -13.71
CA ALA A 268 -9.62 3.47 -14.50
C ALA A 268 -9.99 4.70 -13.65
N GLU A 269 -10.86 4.57 -12.65
CA GLU A 269 -11.21 5.66 -11.72
C GLU A 269 -10.04 5.98 -10.77
N GLY A 270 -9.32 4.97 -10.28
CA GLY A 270 -8.10 5.17 -9.51
C GLY A 270 -6.98 5.84 -10.33
N GLN A 271 -6.77 5.44 -11.58
CA GLN A 271 -5.85 6.12 -12.50
C GLN A 271 -6.22 7.61 -12.69
N LYS A 272 -7.50 7.91 -12.92
CA LYS A 272 -7.99 9.31 -13.03
C LYS A 272 -7.72 10.10 -11.76
N PHE A 273 -7.94 9.50 -10.59
CA PHE A 273 -7.73 10.15 -9.31
C PHE A 273 -6.26 10.44 -9.04
N VAL A 274 -5.36 9.46 -9.28
CA VAL A 274 -3.91 9.68 -9.17
C VAL A 274 -3.47 10.81 -10.08
N LYS A 275 -3.95 10.84 -11.33
CA LYS A 275 -3.64 11.93 -12.27
C LYS A 275 -4.11 13.27 -11.73
N GLU A 276 -5.33 13.34 -11.20
CA GLU A 276 -5.90 14.56 -10.62
C GLU A 276 -5.05 15.11 -9.48
N VAL A 277 -4.62 14.24 -8.56
CA VAL A 277 -3.71 14.59 -7.46
C VAL A 277 -2.38 15.09 -8.00
N TYR A 278 -1.73 14.32 -8.88
CA TYR A 278 -0.44 14.66 -9.46
C TYR A 278 -0.45 16.02 -10.19
N GLU A 279 -1.44 16.26 -11.03
CA GLU A 279 -1.55 17.52 -11.79
C GLU A 279 -1.76 18.73 -10.86
N ALA A 280 -2.55 18.57 -9.79
CA ALA A 280 -2.74 19.62 -8.80
C ALA A 280 -1.43 19.96 -8.07
N LEU A 281 -0.66 18.93 -7.67
CA LEU A 281 0.64 19.10 -7.01
C LEU A 281 1.67 19.71 -7.96
N ARG A 282 1.80 19.19 -9.17
CA ARG A 282 2.76 19.66 -10.18
C ARG A 282 2.51 21.11 -10.61
N ALA A 283 1.26 21.55 -10.61
CA ALA A 283 0.90 22.94 -10.90
C ALA A 283 1.10 23.89 -9.70
N SER A 284 1.43 23.38 -8.51
CA SER A 284 1.62 24.19 -7.31
C SER A 284 2.94 24.98 -7.35
N PRO A 285 2.98 26.24 -6.85
CA PRO A 285 4.24 26.93 -6.63
C PRO A 285 5.15 26.23 -5.59
N GLN A 286 4.60 25.32 -4.78
CA GLN A 286 5.35 24.49 -3.83
C GLN A 286 5.96 23.22 -4.47
N TRP A 287 5.74 22.93 -5.75
CA TRP A 287 6.14 21.65 -6.39
C TRP A 287 7.61 21.27 -6.14
N ASN A 288 8.53 22.23 -6.21
CA ASN A 288 9.96 22.02 -5.97
C ASN A 288 10.32 21.68 -4.51
N GLU A 289 9.34 21.67 -3.61
CA GLU A 289 9.49 21.33 -2.19
C GLU A 289 8.63 20.11 -1.81
N MET A 290 8.10 19.38 -2.80
CA MET A 290 7.19 18.25 -2.58
C MET A 290 7.81 16.89 -2.85
N LEU A 291 7.40 15.93 -2.01
CA LEU A 291 7.50 14.50 -2.27
C LEU A 291 6.08 13.93 -2.29
N PHE A 292 5.67 13.32 -3.40
CA PHE A 292 4.41 12.60 -3.51
C PHE A 292 4.69 11.09 -3.51
N VAL A 293 4.03 10.38 -2.59
CA VAL A 293 4.20 8.95 -2.36
C VAL A 293 2.88 8.27 -2.63
N ILE A 294 2.86 7.39 -3.64
CA ILE A 294 1.75 6.49 -3.92
C ILE A 294 2.15 5.12 -3.42
N ILE A 295 1.38 4.56 -2.50
CA ILE A 295 1.55 3.20 -1.96
C ILE A 295 0.20 2.48 -1.97
N TYR A 296 0.22 1.18 -1.68
CA TYR A 296 -0.98 0.40 -1.39
C TYR A 296 -0.91 -0.12 0.04
N ASP A 297 -2.08 -0.39 0.63
CA ASP A 297 -2.21 -0.96 1.97
C ASP A 297 -1.74 -2.43 2.02
N GLU A 298 -2.24 -3.27 1.12
CA GLU A 298 -1.96 -4.70 1.00
C GLU A 298 -2.23 -5.21 -0.44
N HIS A 299 -2.03 -6.50 -0.68
CA HIS A 299 -1.94 -7.06 -2.03
C HIS A 299 -3.27 -7.55 -2.63
N GLY A 300 -4.35 -7.56 -1.87
CA GLY A 300 -5.70 -7.93 -2.30
C GLY A 300 -5.86 -9.39 -2.70
N GLY A 301 -4.95 -10.27 -2.25
CA GLY A 301 -4.91 -11.67 -2.67
C GLY A 301 -4.34 -11.90 -4.08
N PHE A 302 -3.92 -10.85 -4.79
CA PHE A 302 -3.29 -10.98 -6.11
C PHE A 302 -1.85 -11.47 -6.01
N TYR A 303 -1.42 -12.27 -6.98
CA TYR A 303 -0.10 -12.87 -7.00
C TYR A 303 1.03 -11.83 -6.99
N ASP A 304 2.08 -12.12 -6.24
CA ASP A 304 3.41 -11.51 -6.40
C ASP A 304 4.47 -12.60 -6.30
N HIS A 305 5.50 -12.51 -7.14
CA HIS A 305 6.53 -13.52 -7.23
C HIS A 305 7.65 -13.35 -6.19
N VAL A 306 7.79 -12.18 -5.57
CA VAL A 306 8.89 -11.89 -4.66
C VAL A 306 8.59 -12.46 -3.28
N PRO A 307 9.47 -13.32 -2.74
CA PRO A 307 9.33 -13.83 -1.38
C PRO A 307 9.25 -12.71 -0.34
N THR A 308 8.27 -12.78 0.55
CA THR A 308 8.12 -11.83 1.66
C THR A 308 9.22 -12.02 2.73
N PRO A 309 9.71 -10.93 3.37
CA PRO A 309 10.59 -11.02 4.52
C PRO A 309 9.98 -11.77 5.71
N VAL A 310 10.60 -12.88 6.10
CA VAL A 310 10.19 -13.72 7.26
C VAL A 310 11.25 -13.80 8.35
N ASP A 311 12.32 -13.01 8.22
CA ASP A 311 13.48 -13.02 9.10
C ASP A 311 13.92 -11.58 9.38
N GLY A 312 14.32 -11.31 10.63
CA GLY A 312 14.89 -10.01 11.02
C GLY A 312 13.91 -8.85 11.07
N VAL A 313 12.60 -9.11 11.02
CA VAL A 313 11.55 -8.11 11.18
C VAL A 313 11.27 -7.91 12.67
N PRO A 314 11.50 -6.72 13.24
CA PRO A 314 11.24 -6.47 14.65
C PRO A 314 9.75 -6.25 14.92
N SER A 315 9.25 -6.77 16.04
CA SER A 315 7.94 -6.36 16.56
C SER A 315 7.94 -4.86 16.85
N PRO A 316 6.92 -4.09 16.43
CA PRO A 316 6.97 -2.63 16.55
C PRO A 316 6.72 -2.13 17.98
N ASP A 317 5.98 -2.90 18.79
CA ASP A 317 5.51 -2.47 20.12
C ASP A 317 5.36 -3.61 21.14
N ASP A 318 5.91 -4.80 20.85
CA ASP A 318 5.82 -6.01 21.67
C ASP A 318 4.38 -6.49 21.96
N ILE A 319 3.39 -6.04 21.17
CA ILE A 319 1.99 -6.47 21.29
C ILE A 319 1.71 -7.57 20.28
N ALA A 320 1.51 -8.79 20.76
CA ALA A 320 1.06 -9.89 19.91
C ALA A 320 -0.39 -9.69 19.43
N GLY A 321 -0.68 -10.20 18.24
CA GLY A 321 -2.03 -10.26 17.69
C GLY A 321 -2.99 -11.09 18.54
N PRO A 322 -4.32 -10.93 18.36
CA PRO A 322 -5.30 -11.74 19.05
C PRO A 322 -5.27 -13.21 18.61
N GLU A 323 -5.94 -14.06 19.39
CA GLU A 323 -6.29 -15.43 18.98
C GLU A 323 -7.14 -15.43 17.70
N PRO A 324 -7.03 -16.47 16.85
CA PRO A 324 -6.19 -17.66 17.03
C PRO A 324 -4.74 -17.49 16.54
N PHE A 325 -4.41 -16.36 15.90
CA PHE A 325 -3.12 -16.20 15.21
C PHE A 325 -1.95 -15.93 16.12
N LYS A 326 -2.16 -15.14 17.19
CA LYS A 326 -1.08 -14.65 18.06
C LYS A 326 0.12 -14.14 17.25
N PHE A 327 -0.15 -13.41 16.18
CA PHE A 327 0.88 -12.95 15.26
C PHE A 327 1.88 -12.04 15.99
N GLN A 328 3.17 -12.34 15.91
CA GLN A 328 4.20 -11.62 16.67
C GLN A 328 4.71 -10.36 15.96
N PHE A 329 4.22 -10.08 14.75
CA PHE A 329 4.72 -8.99 13.89
C PHE A 329 6.22 -9.17 13.57
N ASP A 330 6.62 -10.43 13.35
CA ASP A 330 7.99 -10.89 13.09
C ASP A 330 8.24 -11.27 11.62
N ARG A 331 7.30 -10.91 10.74
CA ARG A 331 7.39 -11.02 9.28
C ARG A 331 6.51 -9.96 8.61
N LEU A 332 6.78 -9.67 7.35
CA LEU A 332 5.98 -8.75 6.54
C LEU A 332 4.91 -9.50 5.72
N GLY A 333 4.07 -8.73 5.05
CA GLY A 333 3.12 -9.17 4.04
C GLY A 333 3.72 -9.23 2.64
N VAL A 334 2.83 -9.32 1.65
CA VAL A 334 3.21 -9.40 0.24
C VAL A 334 3.66 -8.02 -0.25
N ARG A 335 4.50 -8.01 -1.30
CA ARG A 335 4.98 -6.79 -1.92
C ARG A 335 3.83 -6.00 -2.56
N VAL A 336 3.86 -4.67 -2.40
CA VAL A 336 2.82 -3.75 -2.87
C VAL A 336 3.40 -2.68 -3.80
N PRO A 337 2.62 -2.12 -4.75
CA PRO A 337 3.08 -1.05 -5.61
C PRO A 337 3.51 0.18 -4.80
N THR A 338 4.64 0.78 -5.17
CA THR A 338 5.10 2.02 -4.56
C THR A 338 5.80 2.88 -5.60
N ILE A 339 5.35 4.13 -5.74
CA ILE A 339 5.93 5.13 -6.64
C ILE A 339 6.25 6.39 -5.84
N ILE A 340 7.50 6.84 -5.92
CA ILE A 340 8.00 8.04 -5.26
C ILE A 340 8.22 9.12 -6.32
N ILE A 341 7.53 10.25 -6.17
CA ILE A 341 7.39 11.29 -7.19
C ILE A 341 7.87 12.62 -6.63
N SER A 342 8.86 13.23 -7.28
CA SER A 342 9.41 14.54 -6.90
C SER A 342 10.20 15.13 -8.07
N PRO A 343 10.26 16.48 -8.23
CA PRO A 343 11.12 17.09 -9.24
C PRO A 343 12.62 16.84 -9.04
N TRP A 344 13.01 16.32 -7.87
CA TRP A 344 14.39 15.98 -7.53
C TRP A 344 14.80 14.56 -7.92
N ILE A 345 13.87 13.76 -8.45
CA ILE A 345 14.16 12.41 -8.93
C ILE A 345 14.50 12.48 -10.42
N GLU A 346 15.66 11.93 -10.80
CA GLU A 346 16.04 11.81 -12.21
C GLU A 346 15.15 10.76 -12.90
N ALA A 347 14.61 11.12 -14.07
CA ALA A 347 13.81 10.21 -14.88
C ALA A 347 14.57 8.92 -15.20
N GLY A 348 13.88 7.78 -15.10
CA GLY A 348 14.41 6.46 -15.42
C GLY A 348 15.52 5.91 -14.49
N LYS A 349 15.87 6.59 -13.38
CA LYS A 349 16.92 6.13 -12.44
C LYS A 349 16.45 5.83 -11.02
N GLY A 350 15.17 6.01 -10.75
CA GLY A 350 14.63 5.87 -9.42
C GLY A 350 14.35 4.42 -9.04
N MET A 351 15.36 3.56 -9.00
CA MET A 351 15.23 2.32 -8.23
C MET A 351 15.65 2.60 -6.80
N MET A 352 14.68 2.54 -5.90
CA MET A 352 14.92 2.65 -4.48
C MET A 352 14.68 1.28 -3.86
N ASN A 353 15.78 0.60 -3.51
CA ASN A 353 15.78 -0.53 -2.59
C ASN A 353 15.50 -0.01 -1.17
N ILE A 354 14.30 0.54 -0.97
CA ILE A 354 13.82 0.92 0.35
C ILE A 354 13.11 -0.31 0.92
N TYR A 355 13.76 -0.89 1.93
CA TYR A 355 13.10 -1.75 2.90
C TYR A 355 12.52 -0.81 3.97
N VAL A 356 11.19 -0.77 4.14
CA VAL A 356 10.55 -0.11 5.28
C VAL A 356 9.99 -1.18 6.21
#